data_AF-A0A7W7YCE5-F1
#
_entry.id   AF-A0A7W7YCE5-F1
#
_cell.length_a   1.000
_cell.length_b   1.000
_cell.length_c   1.000
_cell.angle_alpha   90.00
_cell.angle_beta   90.00
_cell.angle_gamma   90.00
#
_symmetry.space_group_name_H-M   'P 1'
#
loop_
_entity.id
_entity.type
_entity.pdbx_description
1 polymer ?
#
loop_
_entity_poly.entity_id
_entity_poly.type
_entity_poly.pdbx_seq_one_letter_code
_entity_poly.pdbx_strand_id
1 'polypeptide(L)'
;MSKSKPTKKKAAQGKARPAAPKSKKAVVAQKKAKPAPAKKVVTKSKPAKKPAPAAKKPLKKPVPAKASVKKPAAKPAPAKKTKPAPKPSKAVKAAAAKKPAAKPAPPAKKPVVPAKKAAPAPVKAPPSAPVKAVAPVKAAPAPAKAAPPPAAVKAPAPAKVAAPAKPAVAPVVSAAPAPVVMTAPAQAVEAPARKVISLPLPPPGPTKSGALFYDSHMHTPLCKHAWGEPEEYAEQALKAGLKGIIFTCHCPMPNGFWPTVRMSESEFDTYLGLVQRAADTFKGRLDVRLGIESEYFPGYEDYISKLHQRADFHYVLGAVHWQAKEYLNKFETGTIENFRRIYFDHLAKSAETGLYDCLAHPDLVKNYHPDSWCFAIVKNTVATALDRIAATGVAMELNTSGLNKSYSEMNPGVEMLRMISERGIPVVLGSDSHRANRVGEHFVTALNNLTEAGFEKVSYFLNRQRIDLKISDVLASLKKAADHNA
;
A
#
# COMPACT_ATOMS: atom_id res chain seq x y z
N MET A 1 73.76 10.27 -1.15
CA MET A 1 73.80 11.24 -0.02
C MET A 1 72.36 11.43 0.43
N SER A 2 71.87 10.74 1.46
CA SER A 2 72.06 10.99 2.91
C SER A 2 71.35 12.26 3.41
N LYS A 3 70.32 12.05 4.25
CA LYS A 3 69.89 12.81 5.47
C LYS A 3 70.02 14.36 5.43
N SER A 4 69.05 15.15 5.93
CA SER A 4 68.76 15.26 7.38
C SER A 4 67.64 16.28 7.67
N LYS A 5 67.00 16.18 8.85
CA LYS A 5 66.38 17.35 9.53
C LYS A 5 67.45 18.37 9.97
N PRO A 6 67.04 19.57 10.41
CA PRO A 6 67.49 20.04 11.71
C PRO A 6 66.34 20.26 12.71
N THR A 7 66.69 20.42 13.99
CA THR A 7 65.76 20.54 15.12
C THR A 7 66.24 21.58 16.14
N LYS A 8 65.31 22.02 17.01
CA LYS A 8 65.53 22.68 18.32
C LYS A 8 66.06 24.13 18.33
N LYS A 9 65.27 24.99 19.01
CA LYS A 9 65.63 25.41 20.38
C LYS A 9 64.38 25.66 21.23
N LYS A 10 64.46 25.37 22.53
CA LYS A 10 63.45 25.70 23.56
C LYS A 10 63.83 27.02 24.23
N ALA A 11 62.83 27.78 24.66
CA ALA A 11 62.89 28.59 25.89
C ALA A 11 61.57 28.36 26.65
N ALA A 12 61.61 28.44 27.98
CA ALA A 12 60.48 28.06 28.84
C ALA A 12 60.20 29.14 29.88
N GLN A 13 58.90 29.42 30.10
CA GLN A 13 58.23 30.12 31.21
C GLN A 13 56.78 30.35 30.73
N GLY A 14 55.73 30.39 31.56
CA GLY A 14 55.62 30.10 32.97
C GLY A 14 54.16 30.31 33.43
N LYS A 15 53.61 29.31 34.13
CA LYS A 15 52.47 29.33 35.08
C LYS A 15 51.28 30.32 34.94
N ALA A 16 50.13 29.74 35.26
CA ALA A 16 49.02 30.28 36.06
C ALA A 16 47.83 30.97 35.37
N ARG A 17 46.67 30.38 35.67
CA ARG A 17 45.29 30.82 35.48
C ARG A 17 44.82 31.49 36.78
N PRO A 18 43.95 32.52 36.71
CA PRO A 18 42.82 32.62 37.64
C PRO A 18 41.49 32.58 36.84
N ALA A 19 40.43 31.87 37.20
CA ALA A 19 39.76 31.70 38.50
C ALA A 19 39.01 32.96 38.96
N ALA A 20 37.68 32.85 39.02
CA ALA A 20 36.75 33.93 39.39
C ALA A 20 36.53 34.04 40.92
N PRO A 21 35.99 35.18 41.40
CA PRO A 21 35.20 35.27 42.62
C PRO A 21 33.70 35.45 42.28
N LYS A 22 32.76 34.59 42.70
CA LYS A 22 32.22 34.39 44.07
C LYS A 22 31.53 35.61 44.71
N SER A 23 30.23 35.75 44.40
CA SER A 23 29.09 35.83 45.34
C SER A 23 29.20 36.60 46.68
N LYS A 24 28.23 37.48 46.95
CA LYS A 24 27.71 37.76 48.32
C LYS A 24 26.17 37.82 48.35
N LYS A 25 25.59 37.58 49.53
CA LYS A 25 24.15 37.37 49.82
C LYS A 25 23.48 38.60 50.44
N ALA A 26 22.13 38.56 50.49
CA ALA A 26 21.15 39.17 51.42
C ALA A 26 20.05 39.92 50.63
N VAL A 27 18.79 39.48 50.54
CA VAL A 27 17.74 39.31 51.57
C VAL A 27 17.30 40.64 52.20
N VAL A 28 16.17 41.20 51.74
CA VAL A 28 14.90 41.37 52.48
C VAL A 28 13.78 41.66 51.44
N ALA A 29 12.52 41.38 51.80
CA ALA A 29 11.39 41.28 50.88
C ALA A 29 10.57 42.57 50.69
N GLN A 30 9.85 42.67 49.57
CA GLN A 30 8.46 43.15 49.55
C GLN A 30 7.58 42.31 48.60
N LYS A 31 6.32 42.08 49.02
CA LYS A 31 5.34 41.23 48.33
C LYS A 31 4.52 42.04 47.32
N LYS A 32 4.25 41.47 46.13
CA LYS A 32 2.96 41.64 45.43
C LYS A 32 2.51 40.28 44.86
N ALA A 33 1.21 40.00 44.98
CA ALA A 33 0.65 38.65 44.85
C ALA A 33 0.05 38.36 43.47
N LYS A 34 0.04 37.07 43.08
CA LYS A 34 -0.84 36.55 42.03
C LYS A 34 -2.30 36.60 42.52
N PRO A 35 -3.29 36.87 41.66
CA PRO A 35 -4.69 36.58 41.96
C PRO A 35 -4.92 35.05 41.92
N ALA A 36 -5.61 34.53 42.95
CA ALA A 36 -6.13 33.18 42.99
C ALA A 36 -7.65 33.20 42.74
N PRO A 37 -8.26 32.14 42.18
CA PRO A 37 -9.69 32.12 41.86
C PRO A 37 -10.55 32.10 43.13
N ALA A 38 -11.64 32.86 43.10
CA ALA A 38 -12.52 33.04 44.25
C ALA A 38 -13.32 31.77 44.60
N LYS A 39 -13.24 31.34 45.86
CA LYS A 39 -14.22 30.42 46.47
C LYS A 39 -15.39 31.24 47.04
N LYS A 40 -16.62 31.00 46.59
CA LYS A 40 -17.84 31.38 47.33
C LYS A 40 -18.18 30.29 48.34
N VAL A 41 -18.61 30.70 49.54
CA VAL A 41 -18.96 29.81 50.65
C VAL A 41 -20.46 29.85 50.89
N VAL A 42 -21.10 28.69 50.70
CA VAL A 42 -22.24 28.12 51.44
C VAL A 42 -23.51 28.97 51.64
N THR A 43 -24.62 28.47 51.07
CA THR A 43 -25.87 28.28 51.83
C THR A 43 -26.23 26.79 51.83
N LYS A 44 -26.58 26.24 53.00
CA LYS A 44 -26.93 24.82 53.18
C LYS A 44 -28.39 24.57 52.83
N SER A 45 -28.68 23.49 52.11
CA SER A 45 -30.01 22.86 52.07
C SER A 45 -29.87 21.32 52.14
N LYS A 46 -30.82 20.65 52.80
CA LYS A 46 -30.72 19.23 53.22
C LYS A 46 -30.85 18.25 52.05
N PRO A 47 -30.27 17.04 52.14
CA PRO A 47 -30.45 15.99 51.14
C PRO A 47 -31.85 15.36 51.22
N ALA A 48 -32.54 15.28 50.08
CA ALA A 48 -33.76 14.49 49.94
C ALA A 48 -33.45 13.01 49.64
N LYS A 49 -34.33 12.11 50.09
CA LYS A 49 -34.13 10.64 50.03
C LYS A 49 -34.16 10.09 48.59
N LYS A 50 -33.35 9.05 48.35
CA LYS A 50 -33.56 8.03 47.31
C LYS A 50 -34.99 7.49 47.32
N PRO A 51 -35.53 7.15 46.15
CA PRO A 51 -36.26 5.90 45.92
C PRO A 51 -35.37 4.86 45.22
N ALA A 52 -35.63 3.58 45.44
CA ALA A 52 -34.90 2.47 44.83
C ALA A 52 -35.39 2.17 43.39
N PRO A 53 -34.55 1.60 42.51
CA PRO A 53 -34.99 1.12 41.20
C PRO A 53 -35.87 -0.15 41.36
N ALA A 54 -37.04 -0.16 40.74
CA ALA A 54 -37.93 -1.31 40.73
C ALA A 54 -37.45 -2.39 39.74
N ALA A 55 -37.41 -3.64 40.18
CA ALA A 55 -36.96 -4.77 39.37
C ALA A 55 -38.05 -5.29 38.41
N LYS A 56 -37.72 -5.48 37.12
CA LYS A 56 -38.49 -6.34 36.20
C LYS A 56 -37.58 -7.16 35.27
N LYS A 57 -37.54 -8.46 35.57
CA LYS A 57 -37.29 -9.68 34.75
C LYS A 57 -36.47 -9.59 33.43
N PRO A 58 -35.44 -10.43 33.24
CA PRO A 58 -34.85 -10.68 31.92
C PRO A 58 -35.75 -11.60 31.07
N LEU A 59 -35.93 -11.26 29.80
CA LEU A 59 -36.60 -12.09 28.80
C LEU A 59 -35.63 -13.17 28.26
N LYS A 60 -35.93 -14.44 28.55
CA LYS A 60 -35.35 -15.62 27.87
C LYS A 60 -36.18 -15.97 26.64
N LYS A 61 -35.55 -16.26 25.49
CA LYS A 61 -36.02 -17.18 24.42
C LYS A 61 -34.94 -17.32 23.33
N PRO A 62 -34.93 -18.40 22.51
CA PRO A 62 -34.21 -19.61 22.89
C PRO A 62 -33.16 -20.10 21.87
N VAL A 63 -32.26 -20.97 22.34
CA VAL A 63 -31.36 -21.77 21.48
C VAL A 63 -32.09 -23.05 21.04
N PRO A 64 -32.08 -23.44 19.75
CA PRO A 64 -32.63 -24.73 19.32
C PRO A 64 -31.74 -25.90 19.72
N ALA A 65 -32.36 -26.97 20.24
CA ALA A 65 -31.67 -28.16 20.71
C ALA A 65 -31.28 -29.13 19.58
N LYS A 66 -30.22 -29.92 19.81
CA LYS A 66 -29.83 -31.03 18.94
C LYS A 66 -30.70 -32.27 19.18
N ALA A 67 -30.95 -33.05 18.12
CA ALA A 67 -31.43 -34.43 18.22
C ALA A 67 -30.25 -35.43 18.31
N SER A 68 -30.54 -36.61 18.85
CA SER A 68 -29.59 -37.59 19.43
C SER A 68 -29.15 -38.73 18.49
N VAL A 69 -28.41 -39.71 19.06
CA VAL A 69 -27.81 -40.97 18.51
C VAL A 69 -26.32 -40.79 18.17
N LYS A 70 -25.35 -41.61 18.63
CA LYS A 70 -25.33 -42.77 19.58
C LYS A 70 -23.99 -42.84 20.38
N LYS A 71 -23.74 -43.95 21.08
CA LYS A 71 -22.48 -44.46 21.70
C LYS A 71 -22.45 -46.00 21.49
N PRO A 72 -21.49 -46.84 21.97
CA PRO A 72 -20.29 -46.63 22.84
C PRO A 72 -19.02 -46.32 21.99
N ALA A 73 -17.73 -46.45 22.38
CA ALA A 73 -17.09 -47.12 23.54
C ALA A 73 -15.93 -46.32 24.22
N ALA A 74 -14.84 -47.02 24.59
CA ALA A 74 -14.01 -46.75 25.77
C ALA A 74 -12.58 -47.38 25.73
N LYS A 75 -11.51 -46.56 25.88
CA LYS A 75 -10.20 -46.79 26.59
C LYS A 75 -9.25 -47.95 26.19
N PRO A 76 -7.97 -47.97 26.65
CA PRO A 76 -7.16 -46.95 27.37
C PRO A 76 -5.80 -46.59 26.70
N ALA A 77 -5.00 -45.73 27.36
CA ALA A 77 -3.64 -45.33 26.97
C ALA A 77 -2.52 -46.18 27.64
N PRO A 78 -1.25 -46.05 27.20
CA PRO A 78 -0.08 -46.34 28.02
C PRO A 78 0.87 -45.14 28.23
N ALA A 79 1.95 -45.35 28.99
CA ALA A 79 2.64 -44.33 29.80
C ALA A 79 4.04 -43.87 29.31
N LYS A 80 4.59 -42.88 30.02
CA LYS A 80 5.97 -42.34 29.90
C LYS A 80 7.06 -43.38 30.23
N LYS A 81 8.24 -43.23 29.58
CA LYS A 81 9.65 -43.40 30.07
C LYS A 81 10.54 -43.65 28.82
N THR A 82 11.81 -43.27 28.65
CA THR A 82 12.88 -42.46 29.29
C THR A 82 14.06 -42.45 28.29
N LYS A 83 15.00 -41.50 28.41
CA LYS A 83 16.23 -41.42 27.59
C LYS A 83 17.30 -42.43 28.07
N PRO A 84 18.24 -42.88 27.21
CA PRO A 84 19.66 -42.61 27.52
C PRO A 84 20.50 -42.20 26.30
N ALA A 85 21.80 -41.95 26.53
CA ALA A 85 22.82 -41.55 25.54
C ALA A 85 24.06 -42.49 25.65
N PRO A 86 25.27 -42.18 25.13
CA PRO A 86 25.69 -42.57 23.78
C PRO A 86 27.08 -43.28 23.69
N LYS A 87 27.57 -43.53 22.45
CA LYS A 87 28.96 -43.94 22.03
C LYS A 87 29.31 -45.45 22.14
N PRO A 88 30.40 -45.95 21.49
CA PRO A 88 31.44 -45.28 20.67
C PRO A 88 31.72 -45.86 19.26
N SER A 89 32.63 -45.18 18.56
CA SER A 89 33.19 -45.46 17.22
C SER A 89 34.25 -46.57 17.16
N LYS A 90 34.41 -47.21 15.99
CA LYS A 90 35.70 -47.73 15.47
C LYS A 90 35.79 -47.52 13.94
N ALA A 91 37.01 -47.49 13.41
CA ALA A 91 37.34 -47.20 12.01
C ALA A 91 38.47 -48.13 11.50
N VAL A 92 38.89 -47.95 10.23
CA VAL A 92 40.10 -48.55 9.56
C VAL A 92 39.89 -50.02 9.11
N LYS A 93 40.29 -50.55 7.92
CA LYS A 93 41.34 -50.30 6.87
C LYS A 93 40.74 -50.58 5.46
N ALA A 94 41.09 -49.89 4.36
CA ALA A 94 42.13 -50.21 3.33
C ALA A 94 42.02 -51.60 2.62
N ALA A 95 42.31 -51.84 1.32
CA ALA A 95 42.56 -51.01 0.12
C ALA A 95 42.64 -51.92 -1.16
N ALA A 96 42.93 -51.33 -2.34
CA ALA A 96 43.49 -51.93 -3.58
C ALA A 96 42.57 -52.41 -4.75
N ALA A 97 42.46 -51.53 -5.76
CA ALA A 97 42.69 -51.73 -7.21
C ALA A 97 42.02 -52.86 -8.04
N LYS A 98 41.30 -52.46 -9.12
CA LYS A 98 41.50 -52.92 -10.51
C LYS A 98 40.81 -52.01 -11.55
N LYS A 99 41.47 -51.81 -12.72
CA LYS A 99 40.94 -51.23 -13.98
C LYS A 99 39.96 -52.24 -14.63
N PRO A 100 39.05 -51.89 -15.57
CA PRO A 100 39.48 -51.54 -16.94
C PRO A 100 38.54 -50.65 -17.81
N ALA A 101 39.03 -50.39 -19.04
CA ALA A 101 38.30 -50.17 -20.30
C ALA A 101 37.51 -48.86 -20.56
N ALA A 102 37.75 -48.31 -21.76
CA ALA A 102 37.03 -47.18 -22.35
C ALA A 102 35.76 -47.65 -23.11
N LYS A 103 34.83 -46.71 -23.36
CA LYS A 103 33.70 -46.88 -24.30
C LYS A 103 33.59 -45.68 -25.27
N PRO A 104 33.00 -45.86 -26.47
CA PRO A 104 33.25 -45.00 -27.62
C PRO A 104 32.28 -43.81 -27.75
N ALA A 105 32.65 -42.88 -28.64
CA ALA A 105 31.86 -41.70 -29.02
C ALA A 105 30.63 -42.04 -29.90
N PRO A 106 29.58 -41.19 -29.89
CA PRO A 106 28.40 -41.36 -30.74
C PRO A 106 28.64 -40.90 -32.20
N PRO A 107 27.99 -41.51 -33.20
CA PRO A 107 28.16 -41.16 -34.62
C PRO A 107 27.38 -39.90 -35.03
N ALA A 108 27.95 -39.13 -35.95
CA ALA A 108 27.37 -37.92 -36.51
C ALA A 108 26.23 -38.19 -37.52
N LYS A 109 25.23 -37.29 -37.57
CA LYS A 109 24.21 -37.26 -38.64
C LYS A 109 24.59 -36.20 -39.69
N LYS A 110 24.52 -36.57 -40.97
CA LYS A 110 24.74 -35.68 -42.13
C LYS A 110 23.50 -34.80 -42.43
N PRO A 111 23.66 -33.67 -43.14
CA PRO A 111 22.62 -32.65 -43.32
C PRO A 111 21.72 -32.91 -44.54
N VAL A 112 20.54 -32.30 -44.54
CA VAL A 112 19.67 -32.14 -45.73
C VAL A 112 19.19 -30.69 -45.82
N VAL A 113 19.26 -30.13 -47.03
CA VAL A 113 18.94 -28.74 -47.42
C VAL A 113 17.60 -28.75 -48.20
N PRO A 114 16.78 -27.68 -48.20
CA PRO A 114 15.32 -27.83 -48.32
C PRO A 114 14.76 -27.77 -49.74
N ALA A 115 13.54 -28.33 -49.90
CA ALA A 115 12.71 -28.22 -51.10
C ALA A 115 11.51 -27.26 -50.90
N LYS A 116 10.95 -26.77 -52.00
CA LYS A 116 10.06 -25.59 -52.08
C LYS A 116 8.60 -25.82 -51.65
N LYS A 117 7.92 -24.68 -51.38
CA LYS A 117 6.49 -24.54 -51.10
C LYS A 117 5.56 -25.21 -52.12
N ALA A 118 4.46 -25.77 -51.62
CA ALA A 118 3.14 -25.77 -52.27
C ALA A 118 2.07 -25.44 -51.19
N ALA A 119 0.99 -24.75 -51.56
CA ALA A 119 -0.05 -24.31 -50.63
C ALA A 119 -1.24 -25.31 -50.56
N PRO A 120 -1.87 -25.53 -49.39
CA PRO A 120 -3.08 -26.34 -49.28
C PRO A 120 -4.37 -25.50 -49.31
N ALA A 121 -5.41 -26.08 -49.91
CA ALA A 121 -6.80 -25.60 -49.91
C ALA A 121 -7.54 -26.01 -48.60
N PRO A 122 -8.75 -25.48 -48.31
CA PRO A 122 -9.38 -25.62 -46.99
C PRO A 122 -10.06 -26.98 -46.79
N VAL A 123 -10.03 -27.50 -45.55
CA VAL A 123 -10.67 -28.76 -45.16
C VAL A 123 -11.66 -28.55 -44.01
N LYS A 124 -12.83 -29.19 -44.10
CA LYS A 124 -13.96 -29.10 -43.16
C LYS A 124 -13.70 -29.83 -41.83
N ALA A 125 -14.41 -29.40 -40.78
CA ALA A 125 -14.43 -30.04 -39.47
C ALA A 125 -15.26 -31.37 -39.46
N PRO A 126 -14.96 -32.32 -38.56
CA PRO A 126 -15.67 -33.59 -38.42
C PRO A 126 -16.94 -33.51 -37.54
N PRO A 127 -17.88 -34.48 -37.63
CA PRO A 127 -19.17 -34.45 -36.96
C PRO A 127 -19.18 -35.08 -35.54
N SER A 128 -20.17 -34.67 -34.73
CA SER A 128 -20.45 -35.18 -33.38
C SER A 128 -21.53 -36.28 -33.34
N ALA A 129 -21.40 -37.24 -32.42
CA ALA A 129 -22.28 -38.41 -32.26
C ALA A 129 -23.56 -38.11 -31.40
N PRO A 130 -24.59 -38.98 -31.43
CA PRO A 130 -25.96 -38.60 -31.04
C PRO A 130 -26.37 -38.98 -29.61
N VAL A 131 -27.41 -38.29 -29.10
CA VAL A 131 -28.10 -38.60 -27.82
C VAL A 131 -29.51 -39.13 -28.10
N LYS A 132 -29.95 -40.16 -27.35
CA LYS A 132 -31.25 -40.83 -27.52
C LYS A 132 -32.42 -40.01 -26.97
N ALA A 133 -33.60 -40.17 -27.61
CA ALA A 133 -34.86 -39.58 -27.19
C ALA A 133 -35.66 -40.47 -26.21
N VAL A 134 -36.51 -39.86 -25.39
CA VAL A 134 -37.61 -40.49 -24.63
C VAL A 134 -38.87 -39.62 -24.76
N ALA A 135 -40.05 -40.25 -24.80
CA ALA A 135 -41.33 -39.69 -25.23
C ALA A 135 -42.14 -38.99 -24.09
N PRO A 136 -43.29 -38.34 -24.37
CA PRO A 136 -43.81 -37.22 -23.56
C PRO A 136 -44.82 -37.58 -22.46
N VAL A 137 -45.04 -36.65 -21.52
CA VAL A 137 -46.14 -36.69 -20.53
C VAL A 137 -46.85 -35.32 -20.44
N LYS A 138 -48.14 -35.37 -20.05
CA LYS A 138 -49.20 -34.35 -20.14
C LYS A 138 -48.93 -32.99 -19.45
N ALA A 139 -49.66 -31.98 -19.92
CA ALA A 139 -49.66 -30.60 -19.41
C ALA A 139 -50.72 -30.33 -18.31
N ALA A 140 -50.40 -29.42 -17.38
CA ALA A 140 -51.29 -28.55 -16.59
C ALA A 140 -50.44 -27.60 -15.72
N PRO A 141 -50.96 -26.47 -15.20
CA PRO A 141 -51.79 -25.45 -15.84
C PRO A 141 -51.06 -24.08 -15.91
N ALA A 142 -51.67 -23.08 -16.55
CA ALA A 142 -51.08 -21.74 -16.71
C ALA A 142 -51.07 -20.89 -15.41
N PRO A 143 -50.08 -20.02 -15.19
CA PRO A 143 -50.12 -19.02 -14.12
C PRO A 143 -51.16 -17.92 -14.40
N ALA A 144 -51.71 -17.34 -13.33
CA ALA A 144 -52.86 -16.46 -13.39
C ALA A 144 -52.61 -15.13 -14.15
N LYS A 145 -53.66 -14.62 -14.80
CA LYS A 145 -53.67 -13.27 -15.39
C LYS A 145 -53.50 -12.22 -14.29
N ALA A 146 -52.52 -11.33 -14.45
CA ALA A 146 -52.48 -10.08 -13.69
C ALA A 146 -53.70 -9.21 -14.05
N ALA A 147 -54.27 -8.54 -13.06
CA ALA A 147 -55.40 -7.63 -13.25
C ALA A 147 -54.97 -6.39 -14.05
N PRO A 148 -55.84 -5.82 -14.90
CA PRO A 148 -55.54 -4.56 -15.59
C PRO A 148 -55.44 -3.39 -14.58
N PRO A 149 -54.59 -2.38 -14.84
CA PRO A 149 -54.54 -1.19 -13.99
C PRO A 149 -55.87 -0.43 -14.05
N PRO A 150 -56.31 0.20 -12.94
CA PRO A 150 -57.53 1.01 -12.93
C PRO A 150 -57.40 2.22 -13.86
N ALA A 151 -58.52 2.59 -14.49
CA ALA A 151 -58.59 3.66 -15.47
C ALA A 151 -58.17 5.03 -14.89
N ALA A 152 -57.56 5.86 -15.75
CA ALA A 152 -57.13 7.20 -15.40
C ALA A 152 -58.30 8.08 -14.95
N VAL A 153 -58.29 8.48 -13.68
CA VAL A 153 -59.18 9.53 -13.16
C VAL A 153 -58.67 10.88 -13.70
N LYS A 154 -59.52 11.61 -14.43
CA LYS A 154 -59.23 12.98 -14.84
C LYS A 154 -59.03 13.86 -13.61
N ALA A 155 -57.81 14.35 -13.40
CA ALA A 155 -57.57 15.47 -12.51
C ALA A 155 -58.24 16.74 -13.09
N PRO A 156 -58.89 17.59 -12.28
CA PRO A 156 -59.44 18.86 -12.75
C PRO A 156 -58.31 19.82 -13.15
N ALA A 157 -58.57 20.65 -14.16
CA ALA A 157 -57.59 21.63 -14.64
C ALA A 157 -57.24 22.66 -13.54
N PRO A 158 -55.96 23.02 -13.35
CA PRO A 158 -55.59 24.11 -12.45
C PRO A 158 -56.11 25.45 -13.00
N ALA A 159 -56.69 26.26 -12.12
CA ALA A 159 -57.23 27.57 -12.47
C ALA A 159 -56.14 28.52 -12.98
N LYS A 160 -56.51 29.41 -13.93
CA LYS A 160 -55.65 30.52 -14.35
C LYS A 160 -55.38 31.44 -13.15
N VAL A 161 -54.15 31.46 -12.66
CA VAL A 161 -53.63 32.54 -11.81
C VAL A 161 -52.82 33.49 -12.68
N ALA A 162 -53.04 34.79 -12.52
CA ALA A 162 -52.44 35.83 -13.36
C ALA A 162 -50.92 35.90 -13.20
N ALA A 163 -50.22 36.23 -14.29
CA ALA A 163 -48.78 36.45 -14.28
C ALA A 163 -48.43 37.76 -13.55
N PRO A 164 -47.45 37.78 -12.63
CA PRO A 164 -46.89 39.03 -12.12
C PRO A 164 -46.06 39.73 -13.20
N ALA A 165 -46.07 41.07 -13.19
CA ALA A 165 -45.43 41.89 -14.20
C ALA A 165 -43.90 41.74 -14.23
N LYS A 166 -43.30 41.89 -15.42
CA LYS A 166 -41.85 41.92 -15.61
C LYS A 166 -41.24 43.15 -14.91
N PRO A 167 -40.19 43.02 -14.08
CA PRO A 167 -39.32 44.15 -13.79
C PRO A 167 -38.49 44.49 -15.04
N ALA A 168 -38.27 45.78 -15.29
CA ALA A 168 -37.51 46.26 -16.44
C ALA A 168 -36.00 45.91 -16.28
N VAL A 169 -35.41 45.40 -17.35
CA VAL A 169 -33.95 45.13 -17.41
C VAL A 169 -33.25 46.38 -17.94
N ALA A 170 -32.48 47.05 -17.09
CA ALA A 170 -31.49 48.03 -17.53
C ALA A 170 -30.24 47.28 -18.06
N PRO A 171 -29.57 47.77 -19.13
CA PRO A 171 -28.40 47.11 -19.67
C PRO A 171 -27.19 47.30 -18.74
N VAL A 172 -26.73 46.23 -18.09
CA VAL A 172 -25.45 46.21 -17.38
C VAL A 172 -24.34 46.01 -18.41
N VAL A 173 -23.50 47.03 -18.57
CA VAL A 173 -22.34 46.99 -19.47
C VAL A 173 -21.31 45.99 -18.93
N SER A 174 -20.85 45.08 -19.78
CA SER A 174 -19.82 44.10 -19.41
C SER A 174 -18.46 44.79 -19.23
N ALA A 175 -17.97 44.84 -18.00
CA ALA A 175 -16.57 45.17 -17.71
C ALA A 175 -15.75 43.87 -17.73
N ALA A 176 -14.68 43.85 -18.52
CA ALA A 176 -13.76 42.71 -18.58
C ALA A 176 -13.06 42.50 -17.22
N PRO A 177 -12.86 41.24 -16.78
CA PRO A 177 -12.09 40.97 -15.56
C PRO A 177 -10.62 41.37 -15.74
N ALA A 178 -10.06 42.02 -14.72
CA ALA A 178 -8.66 42.43 -14.69
C ALA A 178 -7.71 41.20 -14.75
N PRO A 179 -6.50 41.33 -15.32
CA PRO A 179 -5.56 40.22 -15.43
C PRO A 179 -5.12 39.72 -14.04
N VAL A 180 -5.17 38.41 -13.86
CA VAL A 180 -4.66 37.75 -12.65
C VAL A 180 -3.14 37.86 -12.61
N VAL A 181 -2.62 38.64 -11.67
CA VAL A 181 -1.18 38.73 -11.42
C VAL A 181 -0.70 37.42 -10.83
N MET A 182 0.05 36.62 -11.59
CA MET A 182 0.72 35.43 -11.07
C MET A 182 1.80 35.85 -10.07
N THR A 183 1.55 35.63 -8.78
CA THR A 183 2.60 35.69 -7.76
C THR A 183 3.57 34.53 -7.98
N ALA A 184 4.87 34.84 -8.05
CA ALA A 184 5.94 33.86 -8.22
C ALA A 184 5.91 32.75 -7.13
N PRO A 185 6.38 31.54 -7.44
CA PRO A 185 6.41 30.45 -6.46
C PRO A 185 7.28 30.82 -5.24
N ALA A 186 6.83 30.40 -4.07
CA ALA A 186 7.56 30.63 -2.82
C ALA A 186 8.97 30.02 -2.90
N GLN A 187 9.99 30.81 -2.54
CA GLN A 187 11.37 30.37 -2.54
C GLN A 187 11.56 29.21 -1.55
N ALA A 188 12.25 28.17 -1.98
CA ALA A 188 12.56 27.02 -1.14
C ALA A 188 13.39 27.46 0.07
N VAL A 189 12.86 27.27 1.28
CA VAL A 189 13.57 27.58 2.52
C VAL A 189 14.63 26.52 2.75
N GLU A 190 15.90 26.92 2.69
CA GLU A 190 17.04 26.02 2.85
C GLU A 190 17.08 25.43 4.28
N ALA A 191 17.01 24.11 4.38
CA ALA A 191 16.92 23.42 5.67
C ALA A 191 18.30 23.35 6.37
N PRO A 192 18.37 23.57 7.70
CA PRO A 192 19.64 23.57 8.43
C PRO A 192 20.33 22.20 8.40
N ALA A 193 21.67 22.23 8.41
CA ALA A 193 22.55 21.07 8.23
C ALA A 193 22.15 19.87 9.13
N ARG A 194 21.75 18.78 8.47
CA ARG A 194 21.12 17.61 9.10
C ARG A 194 22.15 16.56 9.50
N LYS A 195 21.91 15.87 10.63
CA LYS A 195 22.34 14.46 10.78
C LYS A 195 21.38 13.57 9.98
N VAL A 196 21.48 13.61 8.66
CA VAL A 196 20.83 12.59 7.84
C VAL A 196 21.56 11.27 8.11
N ILE A 197 20.83 10.19 8.34
CA ILE A 197 21.37 8.84 8.11
C ILE A 197 21.37 8.65 6.60
N SER A 198 22.29 9.33 5.91
CA SER A 198 22.42 9.21 4.47
C SER A 198 23.02 7.84 4.18
N LEU A 199 22.22 6.98 3.56
CA LEU A 199 22.66 5.71 3.02
C LEU A 199 22.62 5.83 1.50
N PRO A 200 23.59 6.54 0.87
CA PRO A 200 23.74 6.55 -0.58
C PRO A 200 24.24 5.17 -1.02
N LEU A 201 23.37 4.18 -0.97
CA LEU A 201 23.56 2.88 -1.59
C LEU A 201 23.72 3.14 -3.10
N PRO A 202 24.89 2.81 -3.69
CA PRO A 202 25.18 3.14 -5.08
C PRO A 202 24.10 2.60 -6.03
N PRO A 203 23.96 3.19 -7.24
CA PRO A 203 23.02 2.69 -8.22
C PRO A 203 23.27 1.19 -8.46
N PRO A 204 22.23 0.35 -8.39
CA PRO A 204 22.39 -1.09 -8.37
C PRO A 204 22.90 -1.57 -9.72
N GLY A 205 24.08 -2.20 -9.70
CA GLY A 205 24.69 -2.83 -10.86
C GLY A 205 23.80 -3.91 -11.49
N PRO A 206 24.18 -4.42 -12.68
CA PRO A 206 23.43 -5.47 -13.36
C PRO A 206 23.31 -6.72 -12.47
N THR A 207 22.11 -7.26 -12.36
CA THR A 207 21.86 -8.54 -11.68
C THR A 207 22.39 -9.69 -12.53
N LYS A 208 22.87 -10.76 -11.89
CA LYS A 208 23.35 -11.95 -12.62
C LYS A 208 22.25 -12.62 -13.45
N SER A 209 21.00 -12.56 -12.98
CA SER A 209 19.82 -13.05 -13.70
C SER A 209 19.41 -12.17 -14.89
N GLY A 210 19.80 -10.90 -14.91
CA GLY A 210 19.27 -9.89 -15.83
C GLY A 210 17.87 -9.39 -15.47
N ALA A 211 17.41 -9.64 -14.23
CA ALA A 211 16.20 -9.04 -13.67
C ALA A 211 16.29 -7.50 -13.70
N LEU A 212 15.19 -6.84 -14.10
CA LEU A 212 15.13 -5.39 -14.28
C LEU A 212 14.26 -4.66 -13.25
N PHE A 213 13.27 -5.34 -12.66
CA PHE A 213 12.10 -4.71 -12.05
C PHE A 213 11.99 -4.89 -10.52
N TYR A 214 11.19 -4.05 -9.87
CA TYR A 214 11.05 -3.96 -8.42
C TYR A 214 9.62 -4.22 -7.99
N ASP A 215 9.44 -4.86 -6.83
CA ASP A 215 8.20 -4.72 -6.07
C ASP A 215 8.34 -3.50 -5.15
N SER A 216 7.44 -2.53 -5.32
CA SER A 216 7.54 -1.22 -4.69
C SER A 216 6.55 -1.00 -3.55
N HIS A 217 5.78 -2.02 -3.14
CA HIS A 217 4.87 -1.90 -1.99
C HIS A 217 4.91 -3.15 -1.10
N MET A 218 5.53 -3.01 0.07
CA MET A 218 5.50 -4.05 1.11
C MET A 218 5.80 -3.51 2.51
N HIS A 219 5.36 -4.29 3.51
CA HIS A 219 5.34 -3.91 4.91
C HIS A 219 6.39 -4.64 5.74
N THR A 220 6.56 -4.20 6.98
CA THR A 220 7.38 -4.88 8.00
C THR A 220 6.53 -5.16 9.24
N PRO A 221 6.93 -6.08 10.14
CA PRO A 221 6.18 -6.36 11.37
C PRO A 221 5.90 -5.13 12.26
N LEU A 222 6.60 -4.02 12.05
CA LEU A 222 6.35 -2.76 12.75
C LEU A 222 4.98 -2.14 12.43
N CYS A 223 4.32 -2.50 11.31
CA CYS A 223 2.91 -2.13 11.07
C CYS A 223 1.91 -2.96 11.90
N LYS A 224 2.37 -3.90 12.73
CA LYS A 224 1.55 -4.75 13.62
C LYS A 224 0.59 -5.74 12.93
N HIS A 225 0.51 -5.73 11.59
CA HIS A 225 -0.33 -6.64 10.81
C HIS A 225 0.37 -7.26 9.58
N ALA A 226 1.69 -7.12 9.50
CA ALA A 226 2.55 -7.89 8.60
C ALA A 226 3.39 -8.92 9.39
N TRP A 227 3.83 -9.96 8.71
CA TRP A 227 4.63 -11.06 9.27
C TRP A 227 5.84 -11.38 8.39
N GLY A 228 6.88 -11.94 9.01
CA GLY A 228 8.16 -12.24 8.39
C GLY A 228 9.17 -11.09 8.52
N GLU A 229 10.45 -11.43 8.64
CA GLU A 229 11.56 -10.49 8.65
C GLU A 229 11.86 -9.94 7.23
N PRO A 230 12.41 -8.72 7.09
CA PRO A 230 12.74 -8.15 5.79
C PRO A 230 13.63 -9.04 4.90
N GLU A 231 14.50 -9.86 5.49
CA GLU A 231 15.29 -10.86 4.77
C GLU A 231 14.43 -11.94 4.09
N GLU A 232 13.33 -12.38 4.71
CA GLU A 232 12.43 -13.38 4.11
C GLU A 232 11.73 -12.83 2.85
N TYR A 233 11.38 -11.53 2.86
CA TYR A 233 10.83 -10.83 1.70
C TYR A 233 11.89 -10.72 0.59
N ALA A 234 13.14 -10.44 0.94
CA ALA A 234 14.26 -10.41 0.00
C ALA A 234 14.57 -11.81 -0.59
N GLU A 235 14.44 -12.89 0.18
CA GLU A 235 14.50 -14.24 -0.37
C GLU A 235 13.38 -14.54 -1.36
N GLN A 236 12.14 -14.12 -1.06
CA GLN A 236 11.03 -14.29 -2.00
C GLN A 236 11.21 -13.45 -3.26
N ALA A 237 11.71 -12.22 -3.14
CA ALA A 237 11.98 -11.36 -4.29
C ALA A 237 12.97 -11.99 -5.27
N LEU A 238 14.02 -12.65 -4.77
CA LEU A 238 14.94 -13.45 -5.60
C LEU A 238 14.19 -14.58 -6.32
N LYS A 239 13.37 -15.36 -5.61
CA LYS A 239 12.57 -16.45 -6.19
C LYS A 239 11.57 -15.95 -7.25
N ALA A 240 11.00 -14.76 -7.04
CA ALA A 240 10.11 -14.07 -7.98
C ALA A 240 10.82 -13.44 -9.19
N GLY A 241 12.16 -13.54 -9.28
CA GLY A 241 12.93 -13.00 -10.39
C GLY A 241 13.06 -11.46 -10.40
N LEU A 242 12.87 -10.80 -9.25
CA LEU A 242 12.97 -9.36 -9.12
C LEU A 242 14.43 -8.88 -9.07
N LYS A 243 14.67 -7.64 -9.50
CA LYS A 243 15.94 -6.92 -9.32
C LYS A 243 16.10 -6.43 -7.88
N GLY A 244 14.99 -6.03 -7.28
CA GLY A 244 14.98 -5.42 -5.96
C GLY A 244 13.60 -5.31 -5.37
N ILE A 245 13.57 -4.76 -4.16
CA ILE A 245 12.37 -4.47 -3.38
C ILE A 245 12.50 -3.12 -2.69
N ILE A 246 11.38 -2.41 -2.56
CA ILE A 246 11.31 -1.17 -1.79
C ILE A 246 10.32 -1.39 -0.66
N PHE A 247 10.79 -1.34 0.59
CA PHE A 247 9.91 -1.39 1.75
C PHE A 247 9.18 -0.07 1.89
N THR A 248 7.86 -0.13 2.03
CA THR A 248 6.96 1.02 2.20
C THR A 248 6.04 0.76 3.38
N CYS A 249 6.62 0.55 4.57
CA CYS A 249 5.83 0.24 5.75
C CYS A 249 5.00 1.47 6.18
N HIS A 250 3.79 1.25 6.70
CA HIS A 250 2.90 2.31 7.21
C HIS A 250 3.61 3.31 8.11
N CYS A 251 3.60 4.59 7.71
CA CYS A 251 4.30 5.66 8.40
C CYS A 251 3.78 5.91 9.82
N PRO A 252 4.63 6.35 10.76
CA PRO A 252 4.16 6.82 12.06
C PRO A 252 3.31 8.08 11.89
N MET A 253 2.27 8.20 12.71
CA MET A 253 1.41 9.38 12.80
C MET A 253 1.32 9.85 14.26
N PRO A 254 1.20 11.16 14.53
CA PRO A 254 1.31 11.69 15.89
C PRO A 254 0.03 11.45 16.69
N ASN A 255 0.09 11.72 18.00
CA ASN A 255 -1.06 11.68 18.92
C ASN A 255 -1.81 10.33 18.98
N GLY A 256 -1.16 9.23 18.60
CA GLY A 256 -1.75 7.89 18.63
C GLY A 256 -2.79 7.65 17.53
N PHE A 257 -2.70 8.35 16.41
CA PHE A 257 -3.53 8.13 15.22
C PHE A 257 -3.38 6.67 14.72
N TRP A 258 -4.50 5.94 14.70
CA TRP A 258 -4.64 4.54 14.24
C TRP A 258 -3.42 3.63 14.56
N PRO A 259 -3.11 3.40 15.86
CA PRO A 259 -1.82 2.88 16.30
C PRO A 259 -1.70 1.35 16.15
N THR A 260 -2.79 0.67 15.78
CA THR A 260 -2.86 -0.79 15.63
C THR A 260 -2.42 -1.28 14.25
N VAL A 261 -2.06 -0.37 13.32
CA VAL A 261 -1.69 -0.70 11.94
C VAL A 261 -0.39 -0.06 11.45
N ARG A 262 0.35 0.64 12.33
CA ARG A 262 1.56 1.40 11.95
C ARG A 262 2.62 1.34 13.04
N MET A 263 3.84 1.74 12.69
CA MET A 263 4.90 1.96 13.66
C MET A 263 4.61 3.21 14.50
N SER A 264 5.05 3.23 15.76
CA SER A 264 5.08 4.46 16.56
C SER A 264 6.25 5.39 16.12
N GLU A 265 6.19 6.67 16.48
CA GLU A 265 7.27 7.63 16.15
C GLU A 265 8.64 7.21 16.70
N SER A 266 8.66 6.50 17.84
CA SER A 266 9.83 5.90 18.49
C SER A 266 10.36 4.64 17.81
N GLU A 267 9.56 3.95 17.00
CA GLU A 267 9.97 2.75 16.26
C GLU A 267 10.52 3.06 14.86
N PHE A 268 10.51 4.34 14.45
CA PHE A 268 11.01 4.76 13.14
C PHE A 268 12.49 4.42 12.92
N ASP A 269 13.35 4.64 13.91
CA ASP A 269 14.77 4.31 13.80
C ASP A 269 14.99 2.79 13.74
N THR A 270 14.12 2.01 14.40
CA THR A 270 14.05 0.54 14.25
C THR A 270 13.69 0.16 12.82
N TYR A 271 12.73 0.85 12.19
CA TYR A 271 12.38 0.62 10.79
C TYR A 271 13.57 0.84 9.84
N LEU A 272 14.31 1.94 10.02
CA LEU A 272 15.54 2.20 9.25
C LEU A 272 16.56 1.05 9.42
N GLY A 273 16.79 0.62 10.66
CA GLY A 273 17.71 -0.49 10.97
C GLY A 273 17.28 -1.84 10.40
N LEU A 274 15.97 -2.13 10.38
CA LEU A 274 15.41 -3.35 9.78
C LEU A 274 15.66 -3.41 8.27
N VAL A 275 15.38 -2.32 7.54
CA VAL A 275 15.59 -2.28 6.08
C VAL A 275 17.09 -2.29 5.74
N GLN A 276 17.92 -1.55 6.47
CA GLN A 276 19.35 -1.52 6.24
C GLN A 276 20.01 -2.89 6.48
N ARG A 277 19.60 -3.62 7.53
CA ARG A 277 20.09 -4.98 7.81
C ARG A 277 19.83 -5.94 6.63
N ALA A 278 18.65 -5.88 6.02
CA ALA A 278 18.36 -6.67 4.83
C ALA A 278 19.16 -6.20 3.60
N ALA A 279 19.35 -4.89 3.41
CA ALA A 279 20.18 -4.36 2.33
C ALA A 279 21.65 -4.82 2.43
N ASP A 280 22.23 -4.86 3.62
CA ASP A 280 23.58 -5.40 3.83
C ASP A 280 23.62 -6.93 3.63
N THR A 281 22.61 -7.66 4.11
CA THR A 281 22.52 -9.13 3.98
C THR A 281 22.37 -9.60 2.53
N PHE A 282 21.69 -8.82 1.69
CA PHE A 282 21.43 -9.15 0.28
C PHE A 282 22.33 -8.40 -0.71
N LYS A 283 23.33 -7.67 -0.22
CA LYS A 283 24.27 -6.87 -1.02
C LYS A 283 24.90 -7.68 -2.16
N GLY A 284 24.71 -7.20 -3.39
CA GLY A 284 25.20 -7.87 -4.60
C GLY A 284 24.38 -9.07 -5.08
N ARG A 285 23.25 -9.38 -4.41
CA ARG A 285 22.27 -10.42 -4.80
C ARG A 285 20.93 -9.81 -5.19
N LEU A 286 20.39 -8.95 -4.33
CA LEU A 286 19.13 -8.24 -4.52
C LEU A 286 19.31 -6.78 -4.06
N ASP A 287 18.66 -5.85 -4.75
CA ASP A 287 18.64 -4.44 -4.34
C ASP A 287 17.49 -4.15 -3.36
N VAL A 288 17.79 -4.07 -2.06
CA VAL A 288 16.79 -3.73 -1.02
C VAL A 288 16.87 -2.23 -0.72
N ARG A 289 15.73 -1.54 -0.79
CA ARG A 289 15.65 -0.08 -0.68
C ARG A 289 14.65 0.37 0.39
N LEU A 290 14.96 1.50 1.00
CA LEU A 290 14.10 2.21 1.95
C LEU A 290 13.12 3.12 1.21
N GLY A 291 11.83 2.90 1.39
CA GLY A 291 10.77 3.84 1.08
C GLY A 291 9.89 4.08 2.31
N ILE A 292 8.65 4.54 2.11
CA ILE A 292 7.62 4.60 3.16
C ILE A 292 6.23 4.68 2.52
N GLU A 293 5.22 4.01 3.10
CA GLU A 293 3.81 4.30 2.77
C GLU A 293 3.34 5.38 3.75
N SER A 294 3.20 6.59 3.23
CA SER A 294 2.92 7.80 3.96
C SER A 294 1.46 8.17 3.85
N GLU A 295 0.82 8.37 5.00
CA GLU A 295 -0.59 8.79 5.06
C GLU A 295 -0.79 10.15 4.39
N TYR A 296 -1.93 10.33 3.73
CA TYR A 296 -2.56 11.61 3.47
C TYR A 296 -3.82 11.74 4.33
N PHE A 297 -3.79 12.69 5.25
CA PHE A 297 -4.95 13.09 6.03
C PHE A 297 -5.02 14.62 6.08
N PRO A 298 -6.13 15.25 5.63
CA PRO A 298 -6.21 16.71 5.53
C PRO A 298 -5.92 17.42 6.86
N GLY A 299 -4.88 18.25 6.88
CA GLY A 299 -4.37 18.98 8.04
C GLY A 299 -3.12 18.38 8.70
N TYR A 300 -2.52 17.33 8.14
CA TYR A 300 -1.28 16.68 8.64
C TYR A 300 -0.09 16.84 7.68
N GLU A 301 -0.26 17.55 6.56
CA GLU A 301 0.76 17.77 5.51
C GLU A 301 2.08 18.29 6.09
N ASP A 302 1.97 19.16 7.09
CA ASP A 302 3.07 19.80 7.82
C ASP A 302 3.88 18.83 8.69
N TYR A 303 3.24 17.75 9.19
CA TYR A 303 3.90 16.65 9.90
C TYR A 303 4.51 15.66 8.91
N ILE A 304 3.78 15.34 7.84
CA ILE A 304 4.22 14.42 6.77
C ILE A 304 5.49 14.96 6.07
N SER A 305 5.51 16.27 5.74
CA SER A 305 6.68 16.95 5.17
C SER A 305 7.91 16.87 6.10
N LYS A 306 7.73 17.00 7.42
CA LYS A 306 8.81 16.84 8.41
C LYS A 306 9.26 15.38 8.53
N LEU A 307 8.34 14.42 8.46
CA LEU A 307 8.62 12.99 8.48
C LEU A 307 9.45 12.56 7.26
N HIS A 308 9.12 13.04 6.06
CA HIS A 308 9.88 12.77 4.82
C HIS A 308 11.33 13.30 4.88
N GLN A 309 11.62 14.26 5.75
CA GLN A 309 12.97 14.80 5.94
C GLN A 309 13.82 14.04 6.98
N ARG A 310 13.26 13.01 7.65
CA ARG A 310 13.98 12.22 8.66
C ARG A 310 14.94 11.18 8.07
N ALA A 311 14.78 10.80 6.80
CA ALA A 311 15.62 9.82 6.11
C ALA A 311 15.64 10.08 4.59
N ASP A 312 16.68 9.63 3.91
CA ASP A 312 16.77 9.69 2.44
C ASP A 312 15.95 8.54 1.82
N PHE A 313 14.65 8.74 1.69
CA PHE A 313 13.76 7.76 1.07
C PHE A 313 14.02 7.63 -0.43
N HIS A 314 14.12 6.40 -0.93
CA HIS A 314 14.16 6.13 -2.37
C HIS A 314 12.79 6.30 -3.04
N TYR A 315 11.71 6.11 -2.29
CA TYR A 315 10.33 6.13 -2.77
C TYR A 315 9.37 6.50 -1.62
N VAL A 316 8.47 7.44 -1.86
CA VAL A 316 7.41 7.82 -0.93
C VAL A 316 6.06 7.55 -1.58
N LEU A 317 5.37 6.52 -1.09
CA LEU A 317 4.06 6.10 -1.55
C LEU A 317 2.98 6.82 -0.73
N GLY A 318 2.12 7.61 -1.38
CA GLY A 318 1.06 8.39 -0.73
C GLY A 318 -0.26 7.64 -0.64
N ALA A 319 -0.75 7.38 0.56
CA ALA A 319 -1.93 6.55 0.78
C ALA A 319 -3.07 7.32 1.45
N VAL A 320 -4.30 7.12 0.99
CA VAL A 320 -5.52 7.57 1.68
C VAL A 320 -6.19 6.36 2.30
N HIS A 321 -6.11 6.20 3.62
CA HIS A 321 -6.74 5.07 4.30
C HIS A 321 -8.13 5.41 4.86
N TRP A 322 -9.17 5.11 4.07
CA TRP A 322 -10.55 5.32 4.49
C TRP A 322 -10.94 4.50 5.73
N GLN A 323 -10.25 3.39 6.01
CA GLN A 323 -10.48 2.49 7.14
C GLN A 323 -10.05 3.07 8.50
N ALA A 324 -9.23 4.14 8.51
CA ALA A 324 -8.82 4.78 9.75
C ALA A 324 -10.06 5.32 10.48
N LYS A 325 -10.18 5.05 11.79
CA LYS A 325 -11.32 5.53 12.59
C LYS A 325 -11.42 7.06 12.56
N GLU A 326 -10.26 7.72 12.56
CA GLU A 326 -10.07 9.16 12.44
C GLU A 326 -10.58 9.70 11.09
N TYR A 327 -10.47 8.91 10.02
CA TYR A 327 -10.96 9.26 8.69
C TYR A 327 -12.48 9.06 8.60
N LEU A 328 -12.99 7.89 9.03
CA LEU A 328 -14.43 7.62 9.10
C LEU A 328 -15.16 8.69 9.91
N ASN A 329 -14.74 8.92 11.17
CA ASN A 329 -15.35 9.91 12.07
C ASN A 329 -15.44 11.34 11.48
N LYS A 330 -14.52 11.71 10.58
CA LYS A 330 -14.40 13.07 10.02
C LYS A 330 -15.08 13.20 8.66
N PHE A 331 -15.13 12.13 7.86
CA PHE A 331 -15.48 12.19 6.45
C PHE A 331 -16.63 11.28 6.02
N GLU A 332 -16.97 10.25 6.80
CA GLU A 332 -18.12 9.35 6.57
C GLU A 332 -19.45 10.08 6.81
N THR A 333 -19.82 10.91 5.83
CA THR A 333 -20.92 11.86 5.92
C THR A 333 -21.80 11.80 4.67
N GLY A 334 -23.12 11.91 4.87
CA GLY A 334 -24.10 11.80 3.79
C GLY A 334 -24.28 10.35 3.31
N THR A 335 -24.26 10.14 1.99
CA THR A 335 -24.45 8.82 1.38
C THR A 335 -23.12 8.07 1.19
N ILE A 336 -23.20 6.74 0.98
CA ILE A 336 -22.05 5.91 0.59
C ILE A 336 -21.34 6.48 -0.65
N GLU A 337 -22.10 6.99 -1.62
CA GLU A 337 -21.55 7.66 -2.79
C GLU A 337 -20.81 8.96 -2.45
N ASN A 338 -21.36 9.78 -1.55
CA ASN A 338 -20.72 11.02 -1.12
C ASN A 338 -19.37 10.73 -0.45
N PHE A 339 -19.29 9.71 0.41
CA PHE A 339 -18.02 9.28 1.01
C PHE A 339 -17.00 8.82 -0.04
N ARG A 340 -17.43 8.04 -1.04
CA ARG A 340 -16.58 7.65 -2.18
C ARG A 340 -16.11 8.86 -2.98
N ARG A 341 -16.93 9.88 -3.18
CA ARG A 341 -16.55 11.13 -3.86
C ARG A 341 -15.53 11.94 -3.04
N ILE A 342 -15.70 12.02 -1.72
CA ILE A 342 -14.73 12.64 -0.80
C ILE A 342 -13.38 11.91 -0.86
N TYR A 343 -13.39 10.58 -0.92
CA TYR A 343 -12.17 9.79 -1.07
C TYR A 343 -11.37 10.15 -2.34
N PHE A 344 -12.03 10.24 -3.50
CA PHE A 344 -11.35 10.62 -4.75
C PHE A 344 -10.92 12.10 -4.77
N ASP A 345 -11.63 13.01 -4.11
CA ASP A 345 -11.14 14.38 -3.90
C ASP A 345 -9.90 14.43 -2.99
N HIS A 346 -9.84 13.62 -1.94
CA HIS A 346 -8.64 13.50 -1.11
C HIS A 346 -7.46 12.84 -1.83
N LEU A 347 -7.72 11.88 -2.73
CA LEU A 347 -6.69 11.32 -3.61
C LEU A 347 -6.12 12.38 -4.57
N ALA A 348 -6.96 13.27 -5.11
CA ALA A 348 -6.48 14.39 -5.91
C ALA A 348 -5.71 15.42 -5.08
N LYS A 349 -6.21 15.77 -3.88
CA LYS A 349 -5.51 16.68 -2.96
C LYS A 349 -4.17 16.14 -2.48
N SER A 350 -4.03 14.81 -2.30
CA SER A 350 -2.76 14.21 -1.91
C SER A 350 -1.70 14.39 -3.01
N ALA A 351 -2.05 14.19 -4.28
CA ALA A 351 -1.19 14.53 -5.42
C ALA A 351 -0.77 16.02 -5.40
N GLU A 352 -1.74 16.92 -5.22
CA GLU A 352 -1.53 18.38 -5.23
C GLU A 352 -0.58 18.88 -4.12
N THR A 353 -0.33 18.09 -3.06
CA THR A 353 0.65 18.45 -2.03
C THR A 353 2.11 18.42 -2.53
N GLY A 354 2.40 17.67 -3.60
CA GLY A 354 3.77 17.41 -4.06
C GLY A 354 4.63 16.56 -3.10
N LEU A 355 4.05 15.96 -2.05
CA LEU A 355 4.80 15.21 -1.03
C LEU A 355 5.16 13.78 -1.46
N TYR A 356 4.42 13.19 -2.41
CA TYR A 356 4.46 11.77 -2.75
C TYR A 356 5.03 11.53 -4.16
N ASP A 357 5.68 10.40 -4.38
CA ASP A 357 6.19 9.97 -5.70
C ASP A 357 5.10 9.27 -6.52
N CYS A 358 4.23 8.56 -5.82
CA CYS A 358 3.18 7.71 -6.36
C CYS A 358 2.02 7.67 -5.37
N LEU A 359 0.78 7.51 -5.85
CA LEU A 359 -0.40 7.31 -5.00
C LEU A 359 -0.79 5.83 -4.92
N ALA A 360 -0.96 5.34 -3.69
CA ALA A 360 -1.30 3.97 -3.36
C ALA A 360 -2.76 3.64 -3.68
N HIS A 361 -3.00 2.37 -4.01
CA HIS A 361 -4.32 1.71 -4.06
C HIS A 361 -5.50 2.65 -4.40
N PRO A 362 -5.49 3.30 -5.59
CA PRO A 362 -6.30 4.48 -5.94
C PRO A 362 -7.82 4.35 -5.83
N ASP A 363 -8.38 3.14 -5.86
CA ASP A 363 -9.81 2.88 -5.67
C ASP A 363 -10.13 2.07 -4.42
N LEU A 364 -9.28 2.09 -3.37
CA LEU A 364 -9.41 1.28 -2.16
C LEU A 364 -10.80 1.38 -1.51
N VAL A 365 -11.46 2.54 -1.67
CA VAL A 365 -12.84 2.81 -1.24
C VAL A 365 -13.91 1.92 -1.90
N LYS A 366 -13.59 1.13 -2.94
CA LYS A 366 -14.48 0.07 -3.45
C LYS A 366 -14.76 -1.03 -2.43
N ASN A 367 -13.87 -1.20 -1.45
CA ASN A 367 -14.07 -2.10 -0.32
C ASN A 367 -14.96 -1.52 0.79
N TYR A 368 -15.34 -0.24 0.70
CA TYR A 368 -16.36 0.35 1.57
C TYR A 368 -17.75 0.06 0.97
N HIS A 369 -18.51 -0.82 1.64
CA HIS A 369 -19.76 -1.44 1.16
C HIS A 369 -19.62 -2.07 -0.24
N PRO A 370 -18.83 -3.15 -0.40
CA PRO A 370 -18.45 -3.70 -1.71
C PRO A 370 -19.65 -4.17 -2.54
N ASP A 371 -20.71 -4.69 -1.92
CA ASP A 371 -21.96 -5.13 -2.59
C ASP A 371 -22.70 -3.97 -3.30
N SER A 372 -22.36 -2.72 -2.95
CA SER A 372 -22.91 -1.49 -3.55
C SER A 372 -21.92 -0.78 -4.46
N TRP A 373 -20.76 -1.39 -4.76
CA TRP A 373 -19.78 -0.78 -5.65
C TRP A 373 -20.26 -0.81 -7.11
N CYS A 374 -20.31 0.37 -7.73
CA CYS A 374 -20.59 0.53 -9.14
C CYS A 374 -19.75 1.70 -9.65
N PHE A 375 -18.73 1.41 -10.46
CA PHE A 375 -17.79 2.42 -10.94
C PHE A 375 -18.49 3.55 -11.71
N ALA A 376 -19.51 3.24 -12.52
CA ALA A 376 -20.28 4.21 -13.30
C ALA A 376 -20.86 5.37 -12.46
N ILE A 377 -21.22 5.13 -11.19
CA ILE A 377 -21.76 6.15 -10.28
C ILE A 377 -20.69 7.20 -9.91
N VAL A 378 -19.45 6.77 -9.74
CA VAL A 378 -18.31 7.63 -9.34
C VAL A 378 -17.45 8.08 -10.52
N LYS A 379 -17.63 7.50 -11.71
CA LYS A 379 -16.79 7.70 -12.90
C LYS A 379 -16.48 9.16 -13.24
N ASN A 380 -17.46 10.06 -13.16
CA ASN A 380 -17.22 11.49 -13.41
C ASN A 380 -16.35 12.14 -12.32
N THR A 381 -16.53 11.77 -11.05
CA THR A 381 -15.67 12.24 -9.95
C THR A 381 -14.26 11.65 -10.07
N VAL A 382 -14.13 10.39 -10.48
CA VAL A 382 -12.85 9.76 -10.79
C VAL A 382 -12.16 10.50 -11.94
N ALA A 383 -12.87 10.81 -13.04
CA ALA A 383 -12.32 11.59 -14.15
C ALA A 383 -11.74 12.93 -13.67
N THR A 384 -12.53 13.73 -12.95
CA THR A 384 -12.08 15.03 -12.40
C THR A 384 -10.90 14.89 -11.42
N ALA A 385 -10.87 13.84 -10.60
CA ALA A 385 -9.74 13.56 -9.72
C ALA A 385 -8.48 13.20 -10.51
N LEU A 386 -8.62 12.35 -11.54
CA LEU A 386 -7.50 11.96 -12.41
C LEU A 386 -6.98 13.12 -13.26
N ASP A 387 -7.83 14.04 -13.71
CA ASP A 387 -7.41 15.26 -14.43
C ASP A 387 -6.51 16.14 -13.53
N ARG A 388 -6.87 16.28 -12.25
CA ARG A 388 -6.07 16.99 -11.23
C ARG A 388 -4.75 16.25 -10.94
N ILE A 389 -4.79 14.94 -10.75
CA ILE A 389 -3.60 14.09 -10.50
C ILE A 389 -2.61 14.20 -11.67
N ALA A 390 -3.09 14.12 -12.91
CA ALA A 390 -2.26 14.22 -14.11
C ALA A 390 -1.48 15.54 -14.19
N ALA A 391 -2.09 16.65 -13.75
CA ALA A 391 -1.43 17.96 -13.72
C ALA A 391 -0.24 18.06 -12.75
N THR A 392 -0.09 17.13 -11.80
CA THR A 392 1.01 17.12 -10.82
C THR A 392 2.23 16.31 -11.27
N GLY A 393 2.06 15.40 -12.24
CA GLY A 393 3.11 14.47 -12.67
C GLY A 393 3.44 13.33 -11.70
N VAL A 394 2.70 13.20 -10.59
CA VAL A 394 2.81 12.07 -9.65
C VAL A 394 2.46 10.75 -10.36
N ALA A 395 3.10 9.65 -9.95
CA ALA A 395 2.72 8.33 -10.43
C ALA A 395 1.49 7.78 -9.67
N MET A 396 1.00 6.63 -10.12
CA MET A 396 -0.12 5.93 -9.50
C MET A 396 0.18 4.43 -9.39
N GLU A 397 -0.26 3.80 -8.32
CA GLU A 397 -0.04 2.37 -8.10
C GLU A 397 -1.08 1.53 -8.87
N LEU A 398 -0.63 0.43 -9.48
CA LEU A 398 -1.46 -0.76 -9.69
C LEU A 398 -1.05 -1.83 -8.67
N ASN A 399 -1.92 -2.00 -7.67
CA ASN A 399 -1.72 -2.81 -6.48
C ASN A 399 -2.36 -4.19 -6.65
N THR A 400 -1.56 -5.26 -6.54
CA THR A 400 -2.06 -6.63 -6.76
C THR A 400 -2.77 -7.21 -5.54
N SER A 401 -2.61 -6.63 -4.34
CA SER A 401 -3.32 -7.10 -3.14
C SER A 401 -4.83 -6.91 -3.20
N GLY A 402 -5.33 -6.07 -4.12
CA GLY A 402 -6.77 -5.88 -4.36
C GLY A 402 -7.52 -7.19 -4.57
N LEU A 403 -6.88 -8.18 -5.22
CA LEU A 403 -7.41 -9.54 -5.39
C LEU A 403 -7.68 -10.27 -4.06
N ASN A 404 -7.02 -9.87 -2.98
CA ASN A 404 -7.16 -10.42 -1.63
C ASN A 404 -8.08 -9.58 -0.71
N LYS A 405 -8.75 -8.54 -1.23
CA LYS A 405 -9.70 -7.70 -0.47
C LYS A 405 -11.15 -8.14 -0.72
N SER A 406 -12.11 -7.55 -0.01
CA SER A 406 -13.53 -7.92 -0.08
C SER A 406 -14.17 -7.70 -1.46
N TYR A 407 -13.76 -6.64 -2.17
CA TYR A 407 -14.01 -6.51 -3.60
C TYR A 407 -12.76 -7.01 -4.34
N SER A 408 -12.77 -8.30 -4.73
CA SER A 408 -11.62 -9.01 -5.30
C SER A 408 -11.35 -8.56 -6.74
N GLU A 409 -10.56 -7.50 -6.88
CA GLU A 409 -10.06 -6.94 -8.13
C GLU A 409 -8.75 -6.22 -7.82
N MET A 410 -7.77 -6.22 -8.73
CA MET A 410 -6.60 -5.33 -8.59
C MET A 410 -7.04 -3.87 -8.41
N ASN A 411 -6.18 -3.06 -7.80
CA ASN A 411 -6.51 -1.69 -7.45
C ASN A 411 -5.53 -0.72 -8.13
N PRO A 412 -5.96 0.11 -9.09
CA PRO A 412 -7.35 0.36 -9.45
C PRO A 412 -7.92 -0.71 -10.39
N GLY A 413 -9.25 -0.75 -10.47
CA GLY A 413 -9.98 -1.60 -11.41
C GLY A 413 -9.81 -1.18 -12.87
N VAL A 414 -10.16 -2.07 -13.80
CA VAL A 414 -9.78 -1.97 -15.22
C VAL A 414 -10.28 -0.68 -15.90
N GLU A 415 -11.48 -0.20 -15.57
CA GLU A 415 -12.00 1.07 -16.13
C GLU A 415 -11.18 2.28 -15.68
N MET A 416 -10.85 2.37 -14.39
CA MET A 416 -10.02 3.46 -13.87
C MET A 416 -8.58 3.34 -14.40
N LEU A 417 -8.05 2.12 -14.52
CA LEU A 417 -6.72 1.86 -15.07
C LEU A 417 -6.58 2.38 -16.51
N ARG A 418 -7.61 2.22 -17.35
CA ARG A 418 -7.67 2.84 -18.70
C ARG A 418 -7.69 4.37 -18.62
N MET A 419 -8.53 4.94 -17.76
CA MET A 419 -8.63 6.40 -17.57
C MET A 419 -7.31 7.03 -17.08
N ILE A 420 -6.46 6.26 -16.38
CA ILE A 420 -5.10 6.65 -15.97
C ILE A 420 -4.15 6.64 -17.18
N SER A 421 -4.20 5.58 -17.99
CA SER A 421 -3.41 5.47 -19.23
C SER A 421 -3.75 6.59 -20.24
N GLU A 422 -5.04 6.89 -20.43
CA GLU A 422 -5.55 7.97 -21.30
C GLU A 422 -4.97 9.35 -20.95
N ARG A 423 -4.59 9.56 -19.67
CA ARG A 423 -4.03 10.80 -19.14
C ARG A 423 -2.50 10.82 -19.08
N GLY A 424 -1.84 9.73 -19.49
CA GLY A 424 -0.39 9.58 -19.41
C GLY A 424 0.16 9.58 -17.98
N ILE A 425 -0.67 9.28 -16.97
CA ILE A 425 -0.23 9.20 -15.58
C ILE A 425 0.70 7.97 -15.44
N PRO A 426 1.95 8.12 -14.96
CA PRO A 426 2.88 7.00 -14.82
C PRO A 426 2.37 5.96 -13.82
N VAL A 427 2.68 4.68 -14.04
CA VAL A 427 2.19 3.59 -13.19
C VAL A 427 3.32 2.80 -12.53
N VAL A 428 3.16 2.46 -11.25
CA VAL A 428 4.10 1.64 -10.46
C VAL A 428 3.38 0.37 -9.98
N LEU A 429 4.08 -0.77 -9.92
CA LEU A 429 3.53 -2.00 -9.32
C LEU A 429 3.92 -2.17 -7.85
N GLY A 430 2.96 -2.63 -7.07
CA GLY A 430 3.13 -3.00 -5.67
C GLY A 430 2.30 -4.23 -5.31
N SER A 431 2.87 -5.14 -4.52
CA SER A 431 2.13 -6.32 -4.04
C SER A 431 1.29 -6.08 -2.77
N ASP A 432 1.55 -4.96 -2.08
CA ASP A 432 1.08 -4.67 -0.71
C ASP A 432 1.28 -5.92 0.18
N SER A 433 2.53 -6.38 0.16
CA SER A 433 2.93 -7.60 0.85
C SER A 433 2.99 -7.38 2.35
N HIS A 434 2.09 -8.08 3.03
CA HIS A 434 2.04 -8.24 4.48
C HIS A 434 2.62 -9.60 4.94
N ARG A 435 3.08 -10.43 4.00
CA ARG A 435 3.80 -11.68 4.25
C ARG A 435 4.83 -11.89 3.15
N ALA A 436 6.00 -12.43 3.50
CA ALA A 436 7.09 -12.65 2.55
C ALA A 436 6.64 -13.39 1.27
N ASN A 437 5.79 -14.41 1.39
CA ASN A 437 5.33 -15.22 0.26
C ASN A 437 4.46 -14.48 -0.78
N ARG A 438 4.04 -13.24 -0.51
CA ARG A 438 3.24 -12.41 -1.45
C ARG A 438 4.10 -11.43 -2.27
N VAL A 439 5.42 -11.37 -2.05
CA VAL A 439 6.30 -10.46 -2.80
C VAL A 439 6.30 -10.83 -4.29
N GLY A 440 6.02 -9.85 -5.16
CA GLY A 440 5.84 -10.04 -6.60
C GLY A 440 4.56 -10.79 -7.01
N GLU A 441 3.63 -11.06 -6.09
CA GLU A 441 2.40 -11.81 -6.35
C GLU A 441 1.56 -11.16 -7.46
N HIS A 442 1.18 -11.97 -8.46
CA HIS A 442 0.42 -11.58 -9.66
C HIS A 442 1.07 -10.51 -10.58
N PHE A 443 2.37 -10.22 -10.48
CA PHE A 443 3.02 -9.19 -11.28
C PHE A 443 2.93 -9.40 -12.80
N VAL A 444 3.03 -10.65 -13.30
CA VAL A 444 2.84 -10.95 -14.73
C VAL A 444 1.43 -10.60 -15.20
N THR A 445 0.41 -10.91 -14.39
CA THR A 445 -0.99 -10.52 -14.66
C THR A 445 -1.15 -9.01 -14.64
N ALA A 446 -0.55 -8.31 -13.67
CA ALA A 446 -0.62 -6.86 -13.58
C ALA A 446 0.01 -6.18 -14.81
N LEU A 447 1.17 -6.64 -15.27
CA LEU A 447 1.84 -6.13 -16.48
C LEU A 447 1.01 -6.37 -17.77
N ASN A 448 0.31 -7.49 -17.87
CA ASN A 448 -0.63 -7.73 -18.96
C ASN A 448 -1.83 -6.77 -18.87
N ASN A 449 -2.43 -6.59 -17.69
CA ASN A 449 -3.52 -5.64 -17.45
C ASN A 449 -3.11 -4.20 -17.80
N LEU A 450 -1.87 -3.79 -17.51
CA LEU A 450 -1.31 -2.50 -17.94
C LEU A 450 -1.26 -2.41 -19.47
N THR A 451 -0.76 -3.45 -20.15
CA THR A 451 -0.70 -3.49 -21.62
C THR A 451 -2.10 -3.38 -22.24
N GLU A 452 -3.08 -4.12 -21.70
CA GLU A 452 -4.49 -4.09 -22.11
C GLU A 452 -5.22 -2.77 -21.78
N ALA A 453 -4.72 -2.01 -20.80
CA ALA A 453 -5.22 -0.69 -20.45
C ALA A 453 -4.61 0.45 -21.30
N GLY A 454 -3.58 0.17 -22.10
CA GLY A 454 -2.93 1.12 -23.01
C GLY A 454 -1.53 1.58 -22.60
N PHE A 455 -0.94 1.02 -21.54
CA PHE A 455 0.40 1.39 -21.10
C PHE A 455 1.47 0.66 -21.93
N GLU A 456 2.50 1.40 -22.37
CA GLU A 456 3.74 0.82 -22.93
C GLU A 456 4.82 0.59 -21.86
N LYS A 457 4.75 1.35 -20.76
CA LYS A 457 5.79 1.44 -19.74
C LYS A 457 5.23 1.24 -18.34
N VAL A 458 6.08 0.72 -17.46
CA VAL A 458 5.89 0.62 -16.02
C VAL A 458 7.08 1.25 -15.33
N SER A 459 6.84 1.93 -14.22
CA SER A 459 7.83 2.72 -13.49
C SER A 459 8.18 2.09 -12.15
N TYR A 460 9.36 2.44 -11.65
CA TYR A 460 9.73 2.35 -10.23
C TYR A 460 10.53 3.60 -9.85
N PHE A 461 10.85 3.78 -8.56
CA PHE A 461 11.58 4.95 -8.08
C PHE A 461 12.86 4.56 -7.36
N LEU A 462 13.92 5.35 -7.57
CA LEU A 462 15.13 5.34 -6.76
C LEU A 462 15.55 6.80 -6.49
N ASN A 463 15.85 7.13 -5.24
CA ASN A 463 16.22 8.50 -4.82
C ASN A 463 15.12 9.53 -5.17
N ARG A 464 13.84 9.13 -5.10
CA ARG A 464 12.68 9.91 -5.56
C ARG A 464 12.74 10.32 -7.04
N GLN A 465 13.54 9.63 -7.85
CA GLN A 465 13.58 9.79 -9.30
C GLN A 465 12.86 8.61 -9.96
N ARG A 466 11.93 8.91 -10.87
CA ARG A 466 11.17 7.91 -11.61
C ARG A 466 12.05 7.27 -12.69
N ILE A 467 12.01 5.95 -12.78
CA ILE A 467 12.70 5.15 -13.80
C ILE A 467 11.64 4.35 -14.55
N ASP A 468 11.42 4.69 -15.82
CA ASP A 468 10.45 4.02 -16.68
C ASP A 468 11.11 2.85 -17.44
N LEU A 469 10.47 1.68 -17.45
CA LEU A 469 10.86 0.51 -18.25
C LEU A 469 9.74 0.11 -19.20
N LYS A 470 10.07 -0.43 -20.38
CA LYS A 470 9.06 -1.04 -21.25
C LYS A 470 8.49 -2.30 -20.59
N ILE A 471 7.17 -2.47 -20.67
CA ILE A 471 6.50 -3.64 -20.08
C ILE A 471 6.98 -4.95 -20.73
N SER A 472 7.27 -4.94 -22.04
CA SER A 472 7.88 -6.07 -22.77
C SER A 472 9.18 -6.56 -22.13
N ASP A 473 10.04 -5.62 -21.74
CA ASP A 473 11.39 -5.90 -21.27
C ASP A 473 11.34 -6.40 -19.82
N VAL A 474 10.41 -5.85 -19.02
CA VAL A 474 10.10 -6.34 -17.67
C VAL A 474 9.57 -7.78 -17.73
N LEU A 475 8.55 -8.06 -18.55
CA LEU A 475 7.97 -9.41 -18.72
C LEU A 475 9.03 -10.44 -19.14
N ALA A 476 9.89 -10.09 -20.10
CA ALA A 476 11.01 -10.94 -20.52
C ALA A 476 12.02 -11.18 -19.38
N SER A 477 12.32 -10.14 -18.58
CA SER A 477 13.27 -10.24 -17.46
C SER A 477 12.75 -11.13 -16.32
N LEU A 478 11.46 -11.02 -15.95
CA LEU A 478 10.86 -11.80 -14.88
C LEU A 478 10.88 -13.30 -15.20
N LYS A 479 10.48 -13.67 -16.43
CA LYS A 479 10.53 -15.07 -16.88
C LYS A 479 11.95 -15.64 -16.81
N LYS A 480 12.92 -14.94 -17.43
CA LYS A 480 14.33 -15.37 -17.45
C LYS A 480 14.92 -15.49 -16.04
N ALA A 481 14.58 -14.56 -15.15
CA ALA A 481 15.12 -14.54 -13.79
C ALA A 481 14.50 -15.63 -12.91
N ALA A 482 13.22 -15.94 -13.07
CA ALA A 482 12.58 -17.10 -12.43
C ALA A 482 13.21 -18.42 -12.91
N ASP A 483 13.37 -18.59 -14.22
CA ASP A 483 14.01 -19.78 -14.83
C ASP A 483 15.47 -19.98 -14.39
N HIS A 484 16.19 -18.91 -14.04
CA HIS A 484 17.57 -18.95 -13.52
C HIS A 484 17.66 -19.26 -12.01
N ASN A 485 16.60 -18.96 -11.25
CA ASN A 485 16.61 -19.03 -9.79
C ASN A 485 15.87 -20.28 -9.24
N ALA A 486 15.31 -21.10 -10.12
CA ALA A 486 14.75 -22.43 -9.85
C ALA A 486 15.83 -23.53 -9.94
#